data_AF-A0A164ZUZ3-F1
#
_entry.id   AF-A0A164ZUZ3-F1
#
_cell.length_a   1.000
_cell.length_b   1.000
_cell.length_c   1.000
_cell.angle_alpha   90.00
_cell.angle_beta   90.00
_cell.angle_gamma   90.00
#
_symmetry.space_group_name_H-M   'P 1'
#
loop_
_entity.id
_entity.type
_entity.pdbx_description
1 polymer ?
#
loop_
_entity_poly.entity_id
_entity_poly.type
_entity_poly.pdbx_seq_one_letter_code
_entity_poly.pdbx_strand_id
1 'polypeptide(L)'
;MTVVTNPTNTVYDAVFQPIKRTINDSESEASKVAAIHTLATVTFYGGASLDETQNTVEYYLEIIESDGHSIGAGDSEAVVTAALEEWGFLATQLEDMEDLSEPAMEAFVEQLDSSYPRVQIAAGENIALLYEKSYTELEEDEEAESDDDGAESDPEDERLPGAPKMVKRYTVYRREDQLKHKLSALATLSSHRLSKKDKKSLHTNFADILNSVENPTRGPRYQNAVSQETGKRYGNRMAVRIHRTGIMKIDQWWKLHRLQALRRILQGGFISHYEKNEVIFDSLPYVLATR
;
A
#
# COMPACT_ATOMS: atom_id res chain seq x y z
N MET A 1 -12.44 -17.16 -16.83
CA MET A 1 -12.41 -17.47 -15.39
C MET A 1 -11.04 -17.03 -14.91
N THR A 2 -10.97 -16.04 -14.01
CA THR A 2 -9.70 -15.53 -13.46
C THR A 2 -9.37 -16.25 -12.17
N VAL A 3 -8.09 -16.34 -11.78
CA VAL A 3 -7.67 -16.98 -10.50
C VAL A 3 -8.40 -16.38 -9.29
N VAL A 4 -8.76 -15.09 -9.38
CA VAL A 4 -9.55 -14.36 -8.37
C VAL A 4 -10.98 -14.92 -8.21
N THR A 5 -11.55 -15.49 -9.26
CA THR A 5 -12.94 -16.04 -9.27
C THR A 5 -13.00 -17.54 -9.03
N ASN A 6 -11.87 -18.23 -9.09
CA ASN A 6 -11.74 -19.65 -8.79
C ASN A 6 -10.29 -19.87 -8.30
N PRO A 7 -10.03 -19.61 -7.01
CA PRO A 7 -8.70 -19.74 -6.45
C PRO A 7 -8.30 -21.20 -6.50
N THR A 8 -7.09 -21.44 -6.98
CA THR A 8 -6.51 -22.78 -7.04
C THR A 8 -5.06 -22.66 -6.64
N ASN A 9 -4.61 -23.55 -5.76
CA ASN A 9 -3.26 -23.50 -5.20
C ASN A 9 -2.17 -23.99 -6.17
N THR A 10 -2.51 -24.18 -7.44
CA THR A 10 -1.63 -24.78 -8.45
C THR A 10 -1.43 -23.89 -9.67
N VAL A 11 -2.09 -22.73 -9.71
CA VAL A 11 -1.99 -21.86 -10.89
C VAL A 11 -0.66 -21.14 -10.93
N TYR A 12 -0.13 -20.70 -9.78
CA TYR A 12 1.13 -19.97 -9.71
C TYR A 12 2.27 -20.72 -10.42
N ASP A 13 2.55 -21.96 -10.04
CA ASP A 13 3.61 -22.80 -10.63
C ASP A 13 3.51 -22.93 -12.15
N ALA A 14 2.28 -23.02 -12.66
CA ALA A 14 2.03 -23.23 -14.08
C ALA A 14 2.27 -21.97 -14.93
N VAL A 15 2.11 -20.78 -14.35
CA VAL A 15 2.09 -19.52 -15.11
C VAL A 15 3.20 -18.54 -14.74
N PHE A 16 3.88 -18.73 -13.59
CA PHE A 16 4.94 -17.85 -13.12
C PHE A 16 6.03 -17.62 -14.18
N GLN A 17 6.62 -18.69 -14.72
CA GLN A 17 7.71 -18.58 -15.70
C GLN A 17 7.28 -17.91 -17.02
N PRO A 18 6.16 -18.31 -17.67
CA PRO A 18 5.66 -17.61 -18.85
C PRO A 18 5.39 -16.11 -18.63
N ILE A 19 4.83 -15.74 -17.47
CA ILE A 19 4.53 -14.34 -17.15
C ILE A 19 5.83 -13.57 -16.91
N LYS A 20 6.76 -14.10 -16.09
CA LYS A 20 8.06 -13.47 -15.85
C LYS A 20 8.83 -13.29 -17.15
N ARG A 21 8.80 -14.26 -18.06
CA ARG A 21 9.36 -14.11 -19.40
C ARG A 21 8.72 -12.96 -20.20
N THR A 22 7.40 -12.81 -20.13
CA THR A 22 6.69 -11.68 -20.77
C THR A 22 7.15 -10.34 -20.20
N ILE A 23 7.37 -10.23 -18.88
CA ILE A 23 7.88 -9.01 -18.24
C ILE A 23 9.29 -8.68 -18.77
N ASN A 24 10.18 -9.67 -18.89
CA ASN A 24 11.56 -9.46 -19.33
C ASN A 24 11.69 -9.23 -20.85
N ASP A 25 11.08 -10.10 -21.67
CA ASP A 25 11.40 -10.20 -23.10
C ASP A 25 10.48 -9.37 -24.01
N SER A 26 9.29 -8.98 -23.55
CA SER A 26 8.34 -8.25 -24.41
C SER A 26 8.88 -6.88 -24.81
N GLU A 27 8.80 -6.51 -26.08
CA GLU A 27 9.09 -5.15 -26.56
C GLU A 27 7.94 -4.16 -26.24
N SER A 28 6.76 -4.67 -25.93
CA SER A 28 5.59 -3.86 -25.59
C SER A 28 5.55 -3.56 -24.09
N GLU A 29 5.73 -2.29 -23.71
CA GLU A 29 5.56 -1.82 -22.33
C GLU A 29 4.17 -2.15 -21.78
N ALA A 30 3.12 -1.99 -22.58
CA ALA A 30 1.75 -2.35 -22.17
C ALA A 30 1.62 -3.83 -21.82
N SER A 31 2.34 -4.71 -22.53
CA SER A 31 2.37 -6.14 -22.22
C SER A 31 3.18 -6.42 -20.96
N LYS A 32 4.28 -5.70 -20.71
CA LYS A 32 5.02 -5.77 -19.44
C LYS A 32 4.16 -5.35 -18.25
N VAL A 33 3.46 -4.21 -18.37
CA VAL A 33 2.53 -3.70 -17.34
C VAL A 33 1.43 -4.72 -17.04
N ALA A 34 0.78 -5.26 -18.08
CA ALA A 34 -0.23 -6.29 -17.90
C ALA A 34 0.34 -7.55 -17.23
N ALA A 35 1.55 -7.95 -17.60
CA ALA A 35 2.23 -9.09 -17.00
C ALA A 35 2.64 -8.85 -15.55
N ILE A 36 3.07 -7.63 -15.17
CA ILE A 36 3.36 -7.25 -13.77
C ILE A 36 2.09 -7.39 -12.93
N HIS A 37 0.98 -6.77 -13.32
CA HIS A 37 -0.30 -6.91 -12.61
C HIS A 37 -0.78 -8.37 -12.55
N THR A 38 -0.57 -9.14 -13.63
CA THR A 38 -0.96 -10.55 -13.68
C THR A 38 -0.11 -11.39 -12.72
N LEU A 39 1.21 -11.18 -12.70
CA LEU A 39 2.13 -11.90 -11.83
C LEU A 39 1.77 -11.69 -10.36
N ALA A 40 1.50 -10.45 -9.94
CA ALA A 40 1.10 -10.16 -8.57
C ALA A 40 -0.26 -10.79 -8.23
N THR A 41 -1.21 -10.74 -9.16
CA THR A 41 -2.52 -11.38 -8.97
C THR A 41 -2.39 -12.90 -8.77
N VAL A 42 -1.57 -13.58 -9.58
CA VAL A 42 -1.37 -15.03 -9.44
C VAL A 42 -0.49 -15.39 -8.24
N THR A 43 0.41 -14.49 -7.82
CA THR A 43 1.19 -14.67 -6.59
C THR A 43 0.25 -14.64 -5.39
N PHE A 44 -0.60 -13.61 -5.31
CA PHE A 44 -1.51 -13.44 -4.17
C PHE A 44 -2.61 -14.50 -4.10
N TYR A 45 -3.20 -14.87 -5.24
CA TYR A 45 -4.42 -15.71 -5.29
C TYR A 45 -4.22 -17.10 -5.91
N GLY A 46 -3.03 -17.39 -6.46
CA GLY A 46 -2.75 -18.60 -7.24
C GLY A 46 -1.97 -19.68 -6.50
N GLY A 47 -1.80 -19.54 -5.18
CA GLY A 47 -1.18 -20.54 -4.32
C GLY A 47 0.32 -20.39 -4.09
N ALA A 48 0.90 -19.21 -4.35
CA ALA A 48 2.31 -18.99 -4.05
C ALA A 48 2.56 -19.05 -2.53
N SER A 49 3.70 -19.60 -2.14
CA SER A 49 4.21 -19.53 -0.78
C SER A 49 4.65 -18.11 -0.40
N LEU A 50 4.88 -17.87 0.89
CA LEU A 50 5.43 -16.60 1.37
C LEU A 50 6.83 -16.35 0.80
N ASP A 51 7.67 -17.39 0.69
CA ASP A 51 8.99 -17.30 0.05
C ASP A 51 8.88 -16.89 -1.43
N GLU A 52 7.95 -17.48 -2.18
CA GLU A 52 7.70 -17.12 -3.58
C GLU A 52 7.12 -15.70 -3.72
N THR A 53 6.34 -15.27 -2.73
CA THR A 53 5.80 -13.91 -2.65
C THR A 53 6.92 -12.91 -2.40
N GLN A 54 7.81 -13.18 -1.46
CA GLN A 54 9.01 -12.39 -1.19
C GLN A 54 9.92 -12.31 -2.43
N ASN A 55 10.21 -13.44 -3.09
CA ASN A 55 10.98 -13.44 -4.35
C ASN A 55 10.34 -12.57 -5.45
N THR A 56 9.01 -12.50 -5.48
CA THR A 56 8.28 -11.65 -6.45
C THR A 56 8.35 -10.17 -6.05
N VAL A 57 8.26 -9.86 -4.75
CA VAL A 57 8.44 -8.51 -4.19
C VAL A 57 9.85 -7.99 -4.46
N GLU A 58 10.88 -8.81 -4.24
CA GLU A 58 12.28 -8.48 -4.55
C GLU A 58 12.49 -8.25 -6.06
N TYR A 59 11.86 -9.06 -6.92
CA TYR A 59 11.90 -8.83 -8.37
C TYR A 59 11.25 -7.51 -8.80
N TYR A 60 10.14 -7.11 -8.17
CA TYR A 60 9.56 -5.78 -8.42
C TYR A 60 10.45 -4.66 -7.89
N LEU A 61 11.12 -4.87 -6.75
CA LEU A 61 12.07 -3.89 -6.22
C LEU A 61 13.23 -3.64 -7.19
N GLU A 62 13.79 -4.68 -7.80
CA GLU A 62 14.83 -4.54 -8.85
C GLU A 62 14.35 -3.71 -10.05
N ILE A 63 13.09 -3.86 -10.46
CA ILE A 63 12.48 -3.05 -11.53
C ILE A 63 12.38 -1.58 -11.09
N ILE A 64 12.04 -1.33 -9.84
CA ILE A 64 11.86 0.02 -9.29
C ILE A 64 13.21 0.74 -9.12
N GLU A 65 14.20 0.06 -8.54
CA GLU A 65 15.57 0.57 -8.33
C GLU A 65 16.24 0.93 -9.66
N SER A 66 16.01 0.11 -10.69
CA SER A 66 16.58 0.34 -12.02
C SER A 66 15.75 1.28 -12.89
N ASP A 67 14.68 1.89 -12.38
CA ASP A 67 13.73 2.70 -13.14
C ASP A 67 13.25 1.99 -14.43
N GLY A 68 12.99 0.68 -14.34
CA GLY A 68 12.56 -0.19 -15.44
C GLY A 68 13.67 -0.75 -16.33
N HIS A 69 14.93 -0.35 -16.14
CA HIS A 69 16.04 -0.79 -16.99
C HIS A 69 16.33 -2.29 -16.90
N SER A 70 16.13 -2.93 -15.74
CA SER A 70 16.37 -4.37 -15.55
C SER A 70 15.54 -5.26 -16.48
N ILE A 71 14.42 -4.74 -16.99
CA ILE A 71 13.51 -5.44 -17.92
C ILE A 71 13.42 -4.76 -19.29
N GLY A 72 14.37 -3.88 -19.62
CA GLY A 72 14.40 -3.19 -20.92
C GLY A 72 13.26 -2.17 -21.13
N ALA A 73 12.76 -1.56 -20.05
CA ALA A 73 11.73 -0.53 -20.08
C ALA A 73 12.16 0.71 -19.26
N GLY A 74 13.40 1.14 -19.47
CA GLY A 74 13.99 2.29 -18.77
C GLY A 74 13.15 3.56 -18.91
N ASP A 75 13.05 4.31 -17.82
CA ASP A 75 12.30 5.58 -17.68
C ASP A 75 10.79 5.46 -17.97
N SER A 76 10.23 4.24 -18.02
CA SER A 76 8.81 4.03 -18.29
C SER A 76 7.95 4.27 -17.04
N GLU A 77 7.26 5.42 -16.99
CA GLU A 77 6.28 5.75 -15.95
C GLU A 77 5.32 4.58 -15.69
N ALA A 78 4.80 3.97 -16.75
CA ALA A 78 3.76 2.96 -16.65
C ALA A 78 4.28 1.67 -16.01
N VAL A 79 5.49 1.24 -16.38
CA VAL A 79 6.14 0.03 -15.83
C VAL A 79 6.52 0.23 -14.38
N VAL A 80 7.18 1.34 -14.05
CA VAL A 80 7.64 1.62 -12.68
C VAL A 80 6.44 1.82 -11.74
N THR A 81 5.39 2.52 -12.19
CA THR A 81 4.14 2.63 -11.43
C THR A 81 3.52 1.26 -11.18
N ALA A 82 3.45 0.39 -12.20
CA ALA A 82 2.88 -0.95 -12.03
C ALA A 82 3.71 -1.79 -11.03
N ALA A 83 5.05 -1.72 -11.10
CA ALA A 83 5.91 -2.40 -10.15
C ALA A 83 5.71 -1.90 -8.72
N LEU A 84 5.65 -0.57 -8.50
CA LEU A 84 5.37 0.03 -7.19
C LEU A 84 4.00 -0.40 -6.64
N GLU A 85 2.96 -0.30 -7.46
CA GLU A 85 1.59 -0.65 -7.08
C GLU A 85 1.45 -2.13 -6.68
N GLU A 86 2.14 -3.03 -7.38
CA GLU A 86 2.09 -4.46 -7.11
C GLU A 86 3.08 -4.92 -6.03
N TRP A 87 4.20 -4.23 -5.86
CA TRP A 87 5.09 -4.40 -4.70
C TRP A 87 4.32 -4.16 -3.40
N GLY A 88 3.62 -3.02 -3.30
CA GLY A 88 2.83 -2.69 -2.10
C GLY A 88 1.68 -3.65 -1.88
N PHE A 89 1.03 -4.13 -2.94
CA PHE A 89 -0.03 -5.13 -2.85
C PHE A 89 0.47 -6.46 -2.27
N LEU A 90 1.57 -7.01 -2.78
CA LEU A 90 2.13 -8.27 -2.29
C LEU A 90 2.75 -8.13 -0.89
N ALA A 91 3.35 -6.99 -0.58
CA ALA A 91 3.85 -6.69 0.77
C ALA A 91 2.76 -6.76 1.85
N THR A 92 1.47 -6.65 1.49
CA THR A 92 0.36 -6.85 2.43
C THR A 92 0.15 -8.30 2.87
N GLN A 93 0.84 -9.29 2.29
CA GLN A 93 0.81 -10.70 2.71
C GLN A 93 1.98 -11.08 3.61
N LEU A 94 3.05 -10.28 3.61
CA LEU A 94 4.24 -10.53 4.43
C LEU A 94 4.00 -9.90 5.80
N GLU A 95 4.23 -10.64 6.89
CA GLU A 95 4.05 -10.12 8.24
C GLU A 95 5.26 -9.28 8.66
N ASP A 96 6.43 -9.91 8.63
CA ASP A 96 7.72 -9.28 8.85
C ASP A 96 8.27 -8.67 7.55
N MET A 97 8.70 -7.41 7.64
CA MET A 97 9.25 -6.64 6.54
C MET A 97 10.58 -5.97 6.93
N GLU A 98 11.16 -6.29 8.10
CA GLU A 98 12.36 -5.60 8.61
C GLU A 98 13.51 -5.67 7.59
N ASP A 99 13.84 -6.89 7.14
CA ASP A 99 14.94 -7.14 6.19
C ASP A 99 14.71 -6.50 4.81
N LEU A 100 13.45 -6.35 4.39
CA LEU A 100 13.09 -5.74 3.11
C LEU A 100 12.99 -4.21 3.19
N SER A 101 12.85 -3.65 4.41
CA SER A 101 12.51 -2.24 4.59
C SER A 101 13.64 -1.31 4.20
N GLU A 102 14.89 -1.59 4.59
CA GLU A 102 16.03 -0.73 4.25
C GLU A 102 16.24 -0.57 2.73
N PRO A 103 16.41 -1.64 1.93
CA PRO A 103 16.58 -1.50 0.49
C PRO A 103 15.34 -0.91 -0.20
N ALA A 104 14.14 -1.32 0.20
CA ALA A 104 12.90 -0.76 -0.35
C ALA A 104 12.77 0.75 -0.10
N MET A 105 13.13 1.21 1.10
CA MET A 105 13.11 2.63 1.44
C MET A 105 14.10 3.45 0.60
N GLU A 106 15.28 2.91 0.30
CA GLU A 106 16.24 3.59 -0.60
C GLU A 106 15.63 3.80 -1.99
N ALA A 107 15.06 2.74 -2.57
CA ALA A 107 14.39 2.80 -3.87
C ALA A 107 13.19 3.77 -3.86
N PHE A 108 12.31 3.69 -2.86
CA PHE A 108 11.11 4.52 -2.83
C PHE A 108 11.43 6.00 -2.61
N VAL A 109 12.41 6.31 -1.76
CA VAL A 109 12.83 7.70 -1.50
C VAL A 109 13.44 8.34 -2.74
N GLU A 110 14.15 7.56 -3.56
CA GLU A 110 14.62 8.01 -4.88
C GLU A 110 13.44 8.28 -5.82
N GLN A 111 12.47 7.36 -5.89
CA GLN A 111 11.30 7.49 -6.76
C GLN A 111 10.37 8.68 -6.41
N LEU A 112 10.46 9.21 -5.19
CA LEU A 112 9.80 10.48 -4.83
C LEU A 112 10.30 11.68 -5.65
N ASP A 113 11.50 11.63 -6.24
CA ASP A 113 12.03 12.66 -7.13
C ASP A 113 11.60 12.49 -8.60
N SER A 114 10.81 11.46 -8.91
CA SER A 114 10.30 11.21 -10.26
C SER A 114 9.53 12.42 -10.81
N SER A 115 9.63 12.62 -12.12
CA SER A 115 8.84 13.66 -12.82
C SER A 115 7.35 13.29 -12.95
N TYR A 116 6.99 12.04 -12.65
CA TYR A 116 5.67 11.49 -12.82
C TYR A 116 4.91 11.40 -11.49
N PRO A 117 3.81 12.16 -11.32
CA PRO A 117 3.04 12.13 -10.08
C PRO A 117 2.54 10.75 -9.67
N ARG A 118 2.30 9.84 -10.63
CA ARG A 118 1.85 8.47 -10.34
C ARG A 118 2.94 7.63 -9.67
N VAL A 119 4.18 7.73 -10.16
CA VAL A 119 5.34 7.07 -9.57
C VAL A 119 5.58 7.62 -8.16
N GLN A 120 5.59 8.95 -8.00
CA GLN A 120 5.76 9.59 -6.70
C GLN A 120 4.71 9.12 -5.68
N ILE A 121 3.43 9.10 -6.07
CA ILE A 121 2.34 8.67 -5.19
C ILE A 121 2.51 7.19 -4.83
N ALA A 122 2.70 6.30 -5.80
CA ALA A 122 2.83 4.87 -5.53
C ALA A 122 4.03 4.55 -4.61
N ALA A 123 5.17 5.23 -4.79
CA ALA A 123 6.30 5.15 -3.88
C ALA A 123 5.97 5.65 -2.47
N GLY A 124 5.28 6.78 -2.37
CA GLY A 124 4.83 7.33 -1.08
C GLY A 124 3.83 6.44 -0.34
N GLU A 125 2.91 5.79 -1.06
CA GLU A 125 1.97 4.82 -0.47
C GLU A 125 2.73 3.59 0.09
N ASN A 126 3.74 3.09 -0.63
CA ASN A 126 4.58 2.00 -0.14
C ASN A 126 5.42 2.40 1.09
N ILE A 127 5.92 3.64 1.14
CA ILE A 127 6.59 4.18 2.33
C ILE A 127 5.62 4.17 3.52
N ALA A 128 4.39 4.65 3.33
CA ALA A 128 3.40 4.66 4.39
C ALA A 128 3.03 3.24 4.87
N LEU A 129 2.94 2.27 3.94
CA LEU A 129 2.76 0.86 4.27
C LEU A 129 3.90 0.31 5.13
N LEU A 130 5.16 0.62 4.80
CA LEU A 130 6.32 0.16 5.59
C LEU A 130 6.32 0.73 7.01
N TYR A 131 5.94 2.01 7.19
CA TYR A 131 5.73 2.59 8.51
C TYR A 131 4.57 1.92 9.25
N GLU A 132 3.43 1.68 8.60
CA GLU A 132 2.32 0.93 9.21
C GLU A 132 2.77 -0.47 9.68
N LYS A 133 3.54 -1.19 8.86
CA LYS A 133 4.00 -2.56 9.15
C LYS A 133 5.12 -2.64 10.19
N SER A 134 5.82 -1.54 10.48
CA SER A 134 6.79 -1.52 11.58
C SER A 134 6.16 -1.47 12.96
N TYR A 135 4.83 -1.44 13.04
CA TYR A 135 4.06 -1.53 14.27
C TYR A 135 3.15 -2.73 14.24
N THR A 136 3.03 -3.43 15.37
CA THR A 136 1.99 -4.46 15.56
C THR A 136 1.26 -4.20 16.87
N GLU A 137 0.17 -4.93 17.07
CA GLU A 137 -0.49 -4.97 18.38
C GLU A 137 0.49 -5.53 19.42
N LEU A 138 0.45 -4.96 20.62
CA LEU A 138 1.18 -5.44 21.80
C LEU A 138 0.46 -6.70 22.30
N GLU A 139 1.20 -7.81 22.39
CA GLU A 139 0.65 -9.08 22.84
C GLU A 139 0.45 -9.11 24.37
N GLU A 140 -0.44 -9.97 24.89
CA GLU A 140 -0.79 -10.00 26.32
C GLU A 140 0.39 -10.38 27.23
N ASP A 141 1.39 -11.08 26.68
CA ASP A 141 2.60 -11.55 27.35
C ASP A 141 3.81 -10.63 27.12
N GLU A 142 3.66 -9.55 26.34
CA GLU A 142 4.70 -8.55 26.13
C GLU A 142 4.61 -7.42 27.17
N GLU A 143 5.72 -7.16 27.85
CA GLU A 143 5.84 -5.95 28.66
C GLU A 143 5.97 -4.75 27.71
N ALA A 144 5.14 -3.72 27.88
CA ALA A 144 5.30 -2.49 27.15
C ALA A 144 6.67 -1.88 27.49
N GLU A 145 7.59 -1.88 26.52
CA GLU A 145 8.86 -1.17 26.68
C GLU A 145 8.56 0.28 27.08
N SER A 146 9.19 0.74 28.15
CA SER A 146 9.06 2.12 28.60
C SER A 146 9.71 3.02 27.55
N ASP A 147 8.89 3.85 26.91
CA ASP A 147 9.31 4.86 25.93
C ASP A 147 10.39 5.79 26.50
N ASP A 148 11.67 5.49 26.28
CA ASP A 148 12.80 6.43 26.48
C ASP A 148 13.33 7.00 25.16
N ASP A 149 12.85 6.50 24.00
CA ASP A 149 13.31 6.94 22.67
C ASP A 149 12.17 7.49 21.77
N GLY A 150 11.37 8.41 22.33
CA GLY A 150 10.70 9.44 21.52
C GLY A 150 9.31 9.13 20.97
N ALA A 151 8.67 8.01 21.34
CA ALA A 151 7.22 7.91 21.25
C ALA A 151 6.61 8.63 22.47
N GLU A 152 6.60 9.97 22.45
CA GLU A 152 5.58 10.66 23.22
C GLU A 152 4.25 10.10 22.73
N SER A 153 3.60 9.26 23.54
CA SER A 153 2.19 8.97 23.38
C SER A 153 1.50 10.32 23.34
N ASP A 154 1.20 10.80 22.14
CA ASP A 154 0.56 12.07 21.88
C ASP A 154 -0.61 12.15 22.88
N PRO A 155 -0.61 13.11 23.83
CA PRO A 155 -1.67 13.19 24.83
C PRO A 155 -3.05 13.45 24.19
N GLU A 156 -3.09 13.73 22.88
CA GLU A 156 -4.30 13.82 22.07
C GLU A 156 -4.67 12.51 21.34
N ASP A 157 -3.91 11.41 21.47
CA ASP A 157 -4.23 10.08 20.93
C ASP A 157 -5.29 9.40 21.81
N GLU A 158 -6.46 10.05 21.95
CA GLU A 158 -7.71 9.43 22.36
C GLU A 158 -8.14 8.44 21.27
N ARG A 159 -7.37 7.36 21.12
CA ARG A 159 -7.83 6.18 20.39
C ARG A 159 -9.16 5.77 21.01
N LEU A 160 -10.07 5.25 20.17
CA LEU A 160 -11.37 4.77 20.64
C LEU A 160 -11.16 3.86 21.86
N PRO A 161 -11.94 4.02 22.94
CA PRO A 161 -11.83 3.16 24.11
C PRO A 161 -11.83 1.68 23.68
N GLY A 162 -10.75 0.96 24.00
CA GLY A 162 -10.58 -0.45 23.64
C GLY A 162 -9.81 -0.73 22.35
N ALA A 163 -9.19 0.27 21.70
CA ALA A 163 -8.24 0.00 20.62
C ALA A 163 -6.98 -0.69 21.16
N PRO A 164 -6.41 -1.67 20.44
CA PRO A 164 -5.19 -2.35 20.87
C PRO A 164 -4.03 -1.35 20.95
N LYS A 165 -3.18 -1.53 21.99
CA LYS A 165 -1.93 -0.79 22.08
C LYS A 165 -1.00 -1.31 20.99
N MET A 166 -0.36 -0.40 20.27
CA MET A 166 0.58 -0.76 19.21
C MET A 166 2.00 -0.54 19.73
N VAL A 167 2.94 -1.38 19.32
CA VAL A 167 4.36 -1.30 19.66
C VAL A 167 5.20 -1.25 18.39
N LYS A 168 6.25 -0.42 18.40
CA LYS A 168 7.21 -0.33 17.29
C LYS A 168 8.13 -1.54 17.32
N ARG A 169 8.23 -2.27 16.21
CA ARG A 169 9.04 -3.49 16.06
C ARG A 169 10.44 -3.20 15.51
N TYR A 170 10.55 -2.28 14.56
CA TYR A 170 11.83 -1.92 13.94
C TYR A 170 11.84 -0.49 13.41
N THR A 171 13.02 0.02 13.07
CA THR A 171 13.17 1.34 12.44
C THR A 171 13.19 1.19 10.92
N VAL A 172 12.16 1.76 10.27
CA VAL A 172 11.97 1.65 8.81
C VAL A 172 13.07 2.37 8.03
N TYR A 173 13.45 3.58 8.47
CA TYR A 173 14.41 4.39 7.73
C TYR A 173 15.24 5.29 8.64
N ARG A 174 16.56 5.20 8.55
CA ARG A 174 17.49 5.93 9.43
C ARG A 174 17.48 7.45 9.21
N ARG A 175 17.04 7.93 8.04
CA ARG A 175 17.03 9.35 7.67
C ARG A 175 15.61 9.93 7.67
N GLU A 176 14.84 9.65 8.72
CA GLU A 176 13.42 10.03 8.84
C GLU A 176 13.18 11.54 8.67
N ASP A 177 14.05 12.40 9.22
CA ASP A 177 13.92 13.87 9.07
C ASP A 177 14.00 14.32 7.60
N GLN A 178 14.92 13.73 6.83
CA GLN A 178 15.08 14.05 5.41
C GLN A 178 13.87 13.58 4.61
N LEU A 179 13.33 12.41 4.97
CA LEU A 179 12.10 11.88 4.41
C LEU A 179 10.92 12.82 4.70
N LYS A 180 10.69 13.21 5.96
CA LYS A 180 9.62 14.13 6.35
C LYS A 180 9.69 15.46 5.60
N HIS A 181 10.89 16.04 5.47
CA HIS A 181 11.09 17.26 4.69
C HIS A 181 10.68 17.06 3.21
N LYS A 182 11.10 15.96 2.59
CA LYS A 182 10.75 15.63 1.21
C LYS A 182 9.24 15.43 1.02
N LEU A 183 8.60 14.66 1.90
CA LEU A 183 7.14 14.43 1.88
C LEU A 183 6.36 15.74 2.07
N SER A 184 6.79 16.60 3.00
CA SER A 184 6.20 17.93 3.20
C SER A 184 6.33 18.84 1.97
N ALA A 185 7.45 18.77 1.26
CA ALA A 185 7.65 19.52 0.03
C ALA A 185 6.68 19.06 -1.08
N LEU A 186 6.43 17.75 -1.20
CA LEU A 186 5.46 17.19 -2.14
C LEU A 186 4.00 17.51 -1.75
N ALA A 187 3.70 17.49 -0.45
CA ALA A 187 2.38 17.85 0.09
C ALA A 187 2.00 19.33 -0.17
N THR A 188 2.99 20.21 -0.36
CA THR A 188 2.79 21.65 -0.58
C THR A 188 3.25 22.14 -1.96
N LEU A 189 3.56 21.21 -2.88
CA LEU A 189 4.19 21.50 -4.17
C LEU A 189 3.40 22.49 -5.02
N SER A 190 4.01 23.62 -5.37
CA SER A 190 3.39 24.67 -6.19
C SER A 190 4.05 24.79 -7.58
N SER A 191 4.05 23.71 -8.36
CA SER A 191 4.64 23.71 -9.72
C SER A 191 3.64 24.12 -10.81
N HIS A 192 4.04 25.02 -11.72
CA HIS A 192 3.25 25.34 -12.91
C HIS A 192 3.28 24.22 -13.96
N ARG A 193 4.30 23.35 -13.94
CA ARG A 193 4.45 22.25 -14.91
C ARG A 193 3.43 21.13 -14.70
N LEU A 194 2.82 21.06 -13.52
CA LEU A 194 1.84 20.04 -13.17
C LEU A 194 0.42 20.51 -13.44
N SER A 195 -0.44 19.58 -13.86
CA SER A 195 -1.87 19.85 -14.01
C SER A 195 -2.51 20.15 -12.64
N LYS A 196 -3.67 20.84 -12.64
CA LYS A 196 -4.42 21.08 -11.40
C LYS A 196 -4.88 19.78 -10.74
N LYS A 197 -5.20 18.76 -11.55
CA LYS A 197 -5.62 17.44 -11.08
C LYS A 197 -4.46 16.75 -10.36
N ASP A 198 -3.27 16.76 -10.96
CA ASP A 198 -2.11 16.08 -10.41
C ASP A 198 -1.62 16.77 -9.14
N LYS A 199 -1.58 18.10 -9.11
CA LYS A 199 -1.29 18.87 -7.88
C LYS A 199 -2.23 18.51 -6.74
N LYS A 200 -3.53 18.51 -7.02
CA LYS A 200 -4.52 18.12 -6.01
C LYS A 200 -4.28 16.69 -5.52
N SER A 201 -3.97 15.77 -6.44
CA SER A 201 -3.65 14.38 -6.10
C SER A 201 -2.41 14.29 -5.21
N LEU A 202 -1.31 14.95 -5.59
CA LEU A 202 -0.07 14.99 -4.81
C LEU A 202 -0.29 15.57 -3.41
N HIS A 203 -0.85 16.78 -3.30
CA HIS A 203 -1.11 17.42 -2.01
C HIS A 203 -1.92 16.54 -1.08
N THR A 204 -2.93 15.91 -1.65
CA THR A 204 -3.84 15.09 -0.87
C THR A 204 -3.18 13.80 -0.39
N ASN A 205 -2.49 13.06 -1.27
CA ASN A 205 -1.85 11.80 -0.88
C ASN A 205 -0.63 12.06 0.01
N PHE A 206 0.21 13.05 -0.30
CA PHE A 206 1.41 13.33 0.49
C PHE A 206 1.12 13.93 1.86
N ALA A 207 -0.03 14.60 2.06
CA ALA A 207 -0.49 14.95 3.40
C ALA A 207 -0.83 13.69 4.22
N ASP A 208 -1.52 12.71 3.62
CA ASP A 208 -1.84 11.44 4.29
C ASP A 208 -0.58 10.61 4.58
N ILE A 209 0.35 10.52 3.61
CA ILE A 209 1.62 9.79 3.73
C ILE A 209 2.51 10.42 4.80
N LEU A 210 2.67 11.75 4.79
CA LEU A 210 3.44 12.46 5.82
C LEU A 210 2.85 12.20 7.22
N ASN A 211 1.53 12.29 7.35
CA ASN A 211 0.88 12.01 8.62
C ASN A 211 1.11 10.58 9.12
N SER A 212 1.18 9.62 8.19
CA SER A 212 1.45 8.21 8.50
C SER A 212 2.92 8.00 8.90
N VAL A 213 3.87 8.67 8.26
CA VAL A 213 5.28 8.64 8.70
C VAL A 213 5.44 9.24 10.11
N GLU A 214 4.71 10.31 10.42
CA GLU A 214 4.70 10.90 11.77
C GLU A 214 3.92 10.07 12.79
N ASN A 215 2.90 9.35 12.35
CA ASN A 215 1.99 8.58 13.20
C ASN A 215 1.66 7.24 12.52
N PRO A 216 2.55 6.23 12.59
CA PRO A 216 2.45 5.02 11.75
C PRO A 216 1.22 4.15 12.00
N THR A 217 0.59 4.32 13.16
CA THR A 217 -0.65 3.62 13.54
C THR A 217 -1.90 4.27 12.95
N ARG A 218 -1.78 5.44 12.30
CA ARG A 218 -2.88 6.15 11.65
C ARG A 218 -2.85 5.83 10.16
N GLY A 219 -3.91 5.19 9.66
CA GLY A 219 -4.04 4.89 8.24
C GLY A 219 -4.40 6.12 7.39
N PRO A 220 -4.68 5.91 6.09
CA PRO A 220 -4.92 6.99 5.14
C PRO A 220 -6.19 7.79 5.48
N ARG A 221 -6.18 9.09 5.19
CA ARG A 221 -7.31 10.02 5.41
C ARG A 221 -7.74 10.17 6.86
N TYR A 222 -6.81 10.01 7.78
CA TYR A 222 -7.04 10.28 9.18
C TYR A 222 -7.31 11.78 9.43
N GLN A 223 -8.34 12.10 10.21
CA GLN A 223 -8.70 13.48 10.52
C GLN A 223 -9.08 13.66 12.00
N ASN A 224 -8.33 14.53 12.68
CA ASN A 224 -8.54 14.90 14.10
C ASN A 224 -9.72 15.85 14.34
N ALA A 225 -10.37 16.37 13.28
CA ALA A 225 -11.50 17.27 13.45
C ALA A 225 -12.62 16.60 14.27
N VAL A 226 -13.28 17.37 15.13
CA VAL A 226 -14.39 16.91 15.97
C VAL A 226 -15.72 17.40 15.38
N SER A 227 -16.69 16.50 15.27
CA SER A 227 -18.06 16.86 14.90
C SER A 227 -18.71 17.66 16.01
N GLN A 228 -19.13 18.90 15.73
CA GLN A 228 -19.81 19.76 16.70
C GLN A 228 -21.15 19.18 17.19
N GLU A 229 -21.77 18.30 16.40
CA GLU A 229 -23.08 17.68 16.71
C GLU A 229 -22.94 16.42 17.57
N THR A 230 -21.92 15.60 17.31
CA THR A 230 -21.77 14.29 17.98
C THR A 230 -20.64 14.26 19.02
N GLY A 231 -19.79 15.29 19.06
CA GLY A 231 -18.59 15.34 19.90
C GLY A 231 -17.52 14.31 19.53
N LYS A 232 -17.73 13.53 18.47
CA LYS A 232 -16.81 12.48 18.03
C LYS A 232 -15.83 13.00 16.98
N ARG A 233 -14.59 12.52 17.05
CA ARG A 233 -13.58 12.74 16.00
C ARG A 233 -14.04 12.10 14.68
N TYR A 234 -13.74 12.75 13.56
CA TYR A 234 -14.06 12.22 12.23
C TYR A 234 -13.27 10.93 11.93
N GLY A 235 -12.04 10.82 12.43
CA GLY A 235 -11.17 9.66 12.20
C GLY A 235 -10.90 9.42 10.71
N ASN A 236 -10.71 8.16 10.31
CA ASN A 236 -10.49 7.79 8.92
C ASN A 236 -11.75 8.00 8.08
N ARG A 237 -11.66 8.87 7.07
CA ARG A 237 -12.81 9.26 6.22
C ARG A 237 -12.93 8.47 4.92
N MET A 238 -11.93 7.68 4.57
CA MET A 238 -11.96 6.91 3.35
C MET A 238 -12.88 5.69 3.51
N ALA A 239 -13.90 5.62 2.69
CA ALA A 239 -14.85 4.53 2.73
C ALA A 239 -15.39 4.16 1.35
N VAL A 240 -15.62 2.87 1.13
CA VAL A 240 -16.25 2.34 -0.08
C VAL A 240 -17.63 1.82 0.31
N ARG A 241 -18.67 2.38 -0.32
CA ARG A 241 -20.04 1.90 -0.15
C ARG A 241 -20.21 0.62 -0.97
N ILE A 242 -20.51 -0.47 -0.28
CA ILE A 242 -20.82 -1.77 -0.88
C ILE A 242 -22.34 -1.91 -0.90
N HIS A 243 -22.93 -1.42 -2.00
CA HIS A 243 -24.36 -1.40 -2.30
C HIS A 243 -25.30 -1.33 -1.07
N ARG A 244 -26.06 -2.39 -0.76
CA ARG A 244 -26.99 -2.49 0.38
C ARG A 244 -26.39 -3.23 1.59
N THR A 245 -25.18 -3.75 1.48
CA THR A 245 -24.58 -4.67 2.46
C THR A 245 -23.73 -3.95 3.50
N GLY A 246 -23.09 -2.83 3.16
CA GLY A 246 -22.34 -2.06 4.16
C GLY A 246 -21.42 -0.98 3.62
N ILE A 247 -20.57 -0.47 4.51
CA ILE A 247 -19.54 0.51 4.22
C ILE A 247 -18.20 -0.08 4.65
N MET A 248 -17.29 -0.29 3.70
CA MET A 248 -15.90 -0.69 3.99
C MET A 248 -15.09 0.56 4.29
N LYS A 249 -14.61 0.70 5.53
CA LYS A 249 -13.65 1.75 5.89
C LYS A 249 -12.25 1.33 5.44
N ILE A 250 -11.51 2.28 4.86
CA ILE A 250 -10.09 2.13 4.53
C ILE A 250 -9.34 2.96 5.56
N ASP A 251 -9.06 2.31 6.68
CA ASP A 251 -8.43 2.87 7.88
C ASP A 251 -6.99 2.38 8.08
N GLN A 252 -6.47 1.62 7.11
CA GLN A 252 -5.12 1.07 7.07
C GLN A 252 -4.62 1.09 5.61
N TRP A 253 -3.32 1.25 5.42
CA TRP A 253 -2.63 1.27 4.14
C TRP A 253 -2.69 -0.08 3.44
N TRP A 254 -2.57 -1.19 4.18
CA TRP A 254 -2.74 -2.52 3.58
C TRP A 254 -4.12 -2.68 2.91
N LYS A 255 -5.18 -2.12 3.51
CA LYS A 255 -6.53 -2.12 2.91
C LYS A 255 -6.57 -1.29 1.64
N LEU A 256 -5.86 -0.16 1.60
CA LEU A 256 -5.78 0.68 0.41
C LEU A 256 -5.11 -0.06 -0.74
N HIS A 257 -3.94 -0.68 -0.51
CA HIS A 257 -3.22 -1.44 -1.54
C HIS A 257 -4.05 -2.57 -2.11
N ARG A 258 -4.66 -3.40 -1.25
CA ARG A 258 -5.55 -4.48 -1.70
C ARG A 258 -6.76 -3.94 -2.47
N LEU A 259 -7.32 -2.80 -2.07
CA LEU A 259 -8.50 -2.23 -2.73
C LEU A 259 -8.15 -1.74 -4.13
N GLN A 260 -7.02 -1.04 -4.26
CA GLN A 260 -6.53 -0.57 -5.55
C GLN A 260 -6.25 -1.74 -6.49
N ALA A 261 -5.55 -2.78 -6.02
CA ALA A 261 -5.29 -4.00 -6.80
C ALA A 261 -6.59 -4.66 -7.28
N LEU A 262 -7.56 -4.86 -6.39
CA LEU A 262 -8.86 -5.42 -6.76
C LEU A 262 -9.62 -4.55 -7.77
N ARG A 263 -9.56 -3.22 -7.65
CA ARG A 263 -10.17 -2.32 -8.64
C ARG A 263 -9.49 -2.41 -9.99
N ARG A 264 -8.17 -2.56 -10.05
CA ARG A 264 -7.41 -2.78 -11.30
C ARG A 264 -7.83 -4.10 -11.96
N ILE A 265 -7.89 -5.19 -11.19
CA ILE A 265 -8.16 -6.54 -11.69
C ILE A 265 -9.62 -6.71 -12.11
N LEU A 266 -10.57 -6.26 -11.27
CA LEU A 266 -12.00 -6.52 -11.45
C LEU A 266 -12.73 -5.41 -12.21
N GLN A 267 -12.14 -4.20 -12.27
CA GLN A 267 -12.72 -3.03 -12.94
C GLN A 267 -14.20 -2.82 -12.57
N GLY A 268 -15.09 -2.68 -13.56
CA GLY A 268 -16.53 -2.52 -13.34
C GLY A 268 -17.20 -3.70 -12.63
N GLY A 269 -16.56 -4.86 -12.56
CA GLY A 269 -17.02 -6.05 -11.85
C GLY A 269 -16.75 -6.04 -10.34
N PHE A 270 -15.94 -5.09 -9.83
CA PHE A 270 -15.52 -5.05 -8.42
C PHE A 270 -16.69 -5.19 -7.44
N ILE A 271 -17.75 -4.38 -7.59
CA ILE A 271 -18.90 -4.39 -6.68
C ILE A 271 -19.62 -5.75 -6.69
N SER A 272 -19.76 -6.37 -7.87
CA SER A 272 -20.45 -7.66 -8.00
C SER A 272 -19.66 -8.82 -7.38
N HIS A 273 -18.33 -8.80 -7.54
CA HIS A 273 -17.47 -9.82 -6.93
C HIS A 273 -17.36 -9.65 -5.43
N TYR A 274 -17.29 -8.41 -4.94
CA TYR A 274 -17.19 -8.14 -3.53
C TYR A 274 -18.41 -8.63 -2.72
N GLU A 275 -19.60 -8.68 -3.34
CA GLU A 275 -20.81 -9.23 -2.69
C GLU A 275 -20.91 -10.77 -2.75
N LYS A 276 -20.23 -11.41 -3.70
CA LYS A 276 -20.53 -12.82 -4.10
C LYS A 276 -19.33 -13.75 -4.05
N ASN A 277 -18.13 -13.22 -3.89
CA ASN A 277 -16.89 -13.96 -3.90
C ASN A 277 -16.24 -13.89 -2.52
N GLU A 278 -16.24 -15.02 -1.82
CA GLU A 278 -15.68 -15.16 -0.47
C GLU A 278 -14.21 -14.76 -0.43
N VAL A 279 -13.42 -15.12 -1.44
CA VAL A 279 -11.99 -14.78 -1.51
C VAL A 279 -11.76 -13.27 -1.58
N ILE A 280 -12.67 -12.54 -2.24
CA ILE A 280 -12.59 -11.08 -2.29
C ILE A 280 -12.97 -10.46 -0.96
N PHE A 281 -13.95 -11.06 -0.27
CA PHE A 281 -14.35 -10.64 1.07
C PHE A 281 -13.22 -10.86 2.08
N ASP A 282 -12.56 -12.01 2.05
CA ASP A 282 -11.43 -12.33 2.95
C ASP A 282 -10.23 -11.43 2.71
N SER A 283 -9.94 -11.09 1.45
CA SER A 283 -8.88 -10.13 1.11
C SER A 283 -9.12 -8.74 1.68
N LEU A 284 -10.38 -8.33 1.81
CA LEU A 284 -10.79 -6.98 2.23
C LEU A 284 -12.09 -7.03 3.04
N PRO A 285 -12.03 -7.43 4.32
CA PRO A 285 -13.22 -7.55 5.14
C PRO A 285 -13.82 -6.18 5.47
N TYR A 286 -15.14 -6.10 5.58
CA TYR A 286 -15.86 -4.90 6.05
C TYR A 286 -16.72 -5.21 7.28
N VAL A 287 -16.96 -4.18 8.09
CA VAL A 287 -17.90 -4.26 9.20
C VAL A 287 -19.32 -4.15 8.64
N LEU A 288 -20.14 -5.18 8.84
CA LEU A 288 -21.57 -5.13 8.55
C LEU A 288 -22.17 -3.91 9.25
N ALA A 289 -22.91 -3.08 8.51
CA ALA A 289 -23.71 -2.05 9.16
C ALA A 289 -24.77 -2.76 10.00
N THR A 290 -24.64 -2.71 11.32
CA THR A 290 -25.71 -3.13 12.24
C THR A 290 -26.95 -2.33 11.87
N ARG A 291 -28.01 -3.04 11.48
CA ARG A 291 -29.32 -2.43 11.22
C ARG A 291 -29.95 -1.94 12.51
#